data_AF-A0A9P8YIY3-F1
#
_entry.id   AF-A0A9P8YIY3-F1
#
_cell.length_a   1.000
_cell.length_b   1.000
_cell.length_c   1.000
_cell.angle_alpha   90.00
_cell.angle_beta   90.00
_cell.angle_gamma   90.00
#
_symmetry.space_group_name_H-M   'P 1'
#
loop_
_entity.id
_entity.type
_entity.pdbx_description
1 polymer ?
#
loop_
_entity_poly.entity_id
_entity_poly.type
_entity_poly.pdbx_seq_one_letter_code
_entity_poly.pdbx_strand_id
1 'polypeptide(L)'
;MADQAKQRVAALGKQLAPGGGAPPPPPPITKIAGRSAGPRVEGKVVIVTGANSILGIGRASAHQFAENGARAVYLCDFDGTNLEAHKREIASLFPGVDVHVRQFDASDEKSVKAVVDDALERYGRLDVFFANAGIVGPHESFADLSKADFMKVLDVNVASVWLAAKYGAPAMMKTSAEKPAPGGSIIGTASVAGIRSNAGSTPYSASKAAVISLAQTIAYQLVGTNIRANAICPGLIETGMTAPTYEIARSRGTEKKIGQLNPLRRGGNADEIARVALFLGSDESSYVNGQAWAVDGGLSSGHPYVPGKMA
;
A
#
# COMPACT_ATOMS: atom_id res chain seq x y z
N MET A 1 -50.68 15.66 -14.06
CA MET A 1 -49.95 14.62 -14.83
C MET A 1 -48.92 15.18 -15.83
N ALA A 2 -49.16 16.32 -16.49
CA ALA A 2 -48.20 16.90 -17.46
C ALA A 2 -46.88 17.42 -16.85
N ASP A 3 -46.89 17.78 -15.56
CA ASP A 3 -45.73 18.40 -14.89
C ASP A 3 -44.67 17.38 -14.45
N GLN A 4 -45.08 16.19 -14.02
CA GLN A 4 -44.18 15.08 -13.72
C GLN A 4 -43.49 14.50 -14.96
N ALA A 5 -44.14 14.54 -16.12
CA ALA A 5 -43.54 14.11 -17.39
C ALA A 5 -42.43 15.09 -17.83
N LYS A 6 -42.65 16.41 -17.69
CA LYS A 6 -41.64 17.42 -17.97
C LYS A 6 -40.44 17.34 -17.01
N GLN A 7 -40.67 17.06 -15.74
CA GLN A 7 -39.60 16.86 -14.76
C GLN A 7 -38.78 15.58 -15.05
N ARG A 8 -39.41 14.49 -15.49
CA ARG A 8 -38.69 13.27 -15.90
C ARG A 8 -37.87 13.45 -17.17
N VAL A 9 -38.38 14.19 -18.15
CA VAL A 9 -37.64 14.52 -19.38
C VAL A 9 -36.49 15.48 -19.09
N ALA A 10 -36.65 16.44 -18.19
CA ALA A 10 -35.57 17.33 -17.74
C ALA A 10 -34.49 16.59 -16.93
N ALA A 11 -34.86 15.59 -16.14
CA ALA A 11 -33.94 14.73 -15.40
C ALA A 11 -33.13 13.81 -16.35
N LEU A 12 -33.77 13.26 -17.38
CA LEU A 12 -33.11 12.50 -18.45
C LEU A 12 -32.20 13.37 -19.33
N GLY A 13 -32.60 14.62 -19.60
CA GLY A 13 -31.78 15.58 -20.34
C GLY A 13 -30.50 16.00 -19.61
N LYS A 14 -30.50 16.02 -18.27
CA LYS A 14 -29.29 16.24 -17.46
C LYS A 14 -28.35 15.03 -17.40
N GLN A 15 -28.87 13.81 -17.59
CA GLN A 15 -28.05 12.60 -17.73
C GLN A 15 -27.45 12.41 -19.14
N LEU A 16 -27.97 13.13 -20.13
CA LEU A 16 -27.55 13.03 -21.54
C LEU A 16 -26.81 14.29 -22.04
N ALA A 17 -26.47 15.23 -21.16
CA ALA A 17 -25.60 16.35 -21.52
C ALA A 17 -24.21 15.81 -21.91
N PRO A 18 -23.58 16.26 -23.01
CA PRO A 18 -22.23 15.83 -23.43
C PRO A 18 -21.10 16.30 -22.49
N GLY A 19 -21.43 16.72 -21.26
CA GLY A 19 -20.52 17.32 -20.29
C GLY A 19 -20.04 16.39 -19.18
N GLY A 20 -20.26 15.08 -19.32
CA GLY A 20 -19.65 14.07 -18.43
C GLY A 20 -18.18 13.86 -18.75
N GLY A 21 -17.38 14.94 -18.73
CA GLY A 21 -15.93 14.82 -18.86
C GLY A 21 -15.41 13.88 -17.79
N ALA A 22 -14.46 13.01 -18.15
CA ALA A 22 -13.76 12.19 -17.18
C ALA A 22 -13.31 13.09 -16.00
N PRO A 23 -13.41 12.61 -14.73
CA PRO A 23 -12.87 13.33 -13.59
C PRO A 23 -11.45 13.82 -13.91
N PRO A 24 -11.07 15.04 -13.46
CA PRO A 24 -9.74 15.56 -13.74
C PRO A 24 -8.67 14.56 -13.31
N PRO A 25 -7.54 14.48 -14.04
CA PRO A 25 -6.47 13.55 -13.69
C PRO A 25 -6.00 13.85 -12.25
N PRO A 26 -5.64 12.81 -11.49
CA PRO A 26 -5.11 13.01 -10.15
C PRO A 26 -3.80 13.81 -10.22
N PRO A 27 -3.43 14.54 -9.15
CA PRO A 27 -2.18 15.29 -9.12
C PRO A 27 -0.98 14.34 -9.33
N PRO A 28 0.10 14.80 -9.98
CA PRO A 28 1.28 13.99 -10.20
C PRO A 28 1.85 13.42 -8.89
N ILE A 29 2.36 12.19 -8.96
CA ILE A 29 3.08 11.59 -7.83
C ILE A 29 4.44 12.28 -7.69
N THR A 30 4.77 12.76 -6.49
CA THR A 30 6.11 13.27 -6.18
C THR A 30 7.14 12.18 -6.38
N LYS A 31 8.01 12.33 -7.39
CA LYS A 31 9.13 11.42 -7.67
C LYS A 31 10.41 11.94 -7.00
N ILE A 32 11.03 11.11 -6.17
CA ILE A 32 12.25 11.47 -5.42
C ILE A 32 13.53 11.07 -6.17
N ALA A 33 13.44 10.11 -7.07
CA ALA A 33 14.54 9.68 -7.93
C ALA A 33 14.08 9.47 -9.37
N GLY A 34 15.05 9.38 -10.28
CA GLY A 34 14.79 9.00 -11.67
C GLY A 34 14.24 7.58 -11.82
N ARG A 35 14.03 7.19 -13.07
CA ARG A 35 13.61 5.84 -13.44
C ARG A 35 14.71 4.82 -13.11
N SER A 36 14.32 3.57 -12.89
CA SER A 36 15.26 2.44 -12.85
C SER A 36 15.97 2.30 -14.19
N ALA A 37 17.18 1.74 -14.18
CA ALA A 37 17.96 1.51 -15.41
C ALA A 37 17.35 0.45 -16.35
N GLY A 38 16.43 -0.37 -15.85
CA GLY A 38 15.70 -1.38 -16.62
C GLY A 38 14.46 -1.89 -15.86
N PRO A 39 13.66 -2.77 -16.47
CA PRO A 39 12.49 -3.33 -15.81
C PRO A 39 12.92 -4.23 -14.64
N ARG A 40 12.19 -4.11 -13.52
CA ARG A 40 12.53 -4.74 -12.24
C ARG A 40 11.58 -5.88 -11.89
N VAL A 41 10.40 -5.87 -12.51
CA VAL A 41 9.31 -6.82 -12.28
C VAL A 41 8.70 -7.25 -13.63
N GLU A 42 9.53 -7.35 -14.66
CA GLU A 42 9.13 -7.72 -16.02
C GLU A 42 8.26 -9.00 -15.99
N GLY A 43 7.08 -8.92 -16.61
CA GLY A 43 6.17 -10.08 -16.72
C GLY A 43 5.45 -10.48 -15.43
N LYS A 44 5.71 -9.83 -14.29
CA LYS A 44 5.13 -10.19 -12.98
C LYS A 44 3.71 -9.67 -12.82
N VAL A 45 2.88 -10.45 -12.12
CA VAL A 45 1.51 -10.08 -11.71
C VAL A 45 1.54 -9.61 -10.25
N VAL A 46 1.01 -8.41 -10.03
CA VAL A 46 1.11 -7.69 -8.75
C VAL A 46 -0.27 -7.34 -8.21
N ILE A 47 -0.50 -7.62 -6.93
CA ILE A 47 -1.69 -7.15 -6.19
C ILE A 47 -1.25 -6.11 -5.15
N VAL A 48 -1.93 -4.95 -5.13
CA VAL A 48 -1.69 -3.88 -4.15
C VAL A 48 -3.00 -3.52 -3.44
N THR A 49 -3.07 -3.69 -2.12
CA THR A 49 -4.20 -3.21 -1.31
C THR A 49 -3.93 -1.83 -0.71
N GLY A 50 -4.98 -1.04 -0.45
CA GLY A 50 -4.83 0.34 0.04
C GLY A 50 -4.36 1.31 -1.06
N ALA A 51 -4.86 1.13 -2.30
CA ALA A 51 -4.43 1.86 -3.48
C ALA A 51 -5.25 3.11 -3.81
N ASN A 52 -6.32 3.44 -3.06
CA ASN A 52 -7.24 4.53 -3.40
C ASN A 52 -6.67 5.93 -3.11
N SER A 53 -5.89 6.09 -2.04
CA SER A 53 -5.43 7.42 -1.62
C SER A 53 -4.58 8.12 -2.69
N ILE A 54 -4.95 9.36 -3.04
CA ILE A 54 -4.24 10.20 -4.02
C ILE A 54 -2.76 10.39 -3.66
N LEU A 55 -2.44 10.57 -2.38
CA LEU A 55 -1.07 10.73 -1.88
C LEU A 55 -0.50 9.42 -1.31
N GLY A 56 -1.19 8.29 -1.52
CA GLY A 56 -0.93 7.05 -0.82
C GLY A 56 0.29 6.29 -1.31
N ILE A 57 0.88 5.52 -0.39
CA ILE A 57 1.92 4.53 -0.68
C ILE A 57 1.42 3.50 -1.71
N GLY A 58 0.19 3.02 -1.59
CA GLY A 58 -0.38 2.05 -2.53
C GLY A 58 -0.43 2.56 -3.96
N ARG A 59 -0.88 3.81 -4.18
CA ARG A 59 -0.88 4.46 -5.51
C ARG A 59 0.54 4.59 -6.06
N ALA A 60 1.48 5.06 -5.24
CA ALA A 60 2.88 5.21 -5.63
C ALA A 60 3.54 3.86 -5.97
N SER A 61 3.28 2.81 -5.20
CA SER A 61 3.77 1.46 -5.45
C SER A 61 3.19 0.87 -6.73
N ALA A 62 1.90 1.04 -6.99
CA ALA A 62 1.29 0.59 -8.24
C ALA A 62 1.95 1.23 -9.47
N HIS A 63 2.23 2.53 -9.41
CA HIS A 63 2.97 3.24 -10.47
C HIS A 63 4.41 2.73 -10.59
N GLN A 64 5.09 2.46 -9.47
CA GLN A 64 6.44 1.88 -9.52
C GLN A 64 6.45 0.49 -10.14
N PHE A 65 5.49 -0.39 -9.81
CA PHE A 65 5.41 -1.70 -10.44
C PHE A 65 5.11 -1.60 -11.95
N ALA A 66 4.15 -0.76 -12.35
CA ALA A 66 3.82 -0.55 -13.76
C ALA A 66 4.99 0.06 -14.56
N GLU A 67 5.66 1.09 -14.02
CA GLU A 67 6.84 1.72 -14.65
C GLU A 67 8.01 0.72 -14.84
N ASN A 68 8.03 -0.35 -14.06
CA ASN A 68 9.12 -1.32 -14.04
C ASN A 68 8.75 -2.69 -14.64
N GLY A 69 7.77 -2.72 -15.55
CA GLY A 69 7.51 -3.86 -16.43
C GLY A 69 6.52 -4.90 -15.89
N ALA A 70 5.75 -4.57 -14.85
CA ALA A 70 4.71 -5.50 -14.38
C ALA A 70 3.76 -5.84 -15.54
N ARG A 71 3.43 -7.12 -15.70
CA ARG A 71 2.43 -7.55 -16.69
C ARG A 71 1.05 -7.04 -16.30
N ALA A 72 0.72 -7.16 -15.02
CA ALA A 72 -0.56 -6.75 -14.48
C ALA A 72 -0.43 -6.18 -13.08
N VAL A 73 -1.21 -5.14 -12.79
CA VAL A 73 -1.32 -4.51 -11.47
C VAL A 73 -2.79 -4.43 -11.05
N TYR A 74 -3.11 -5.06 -9.92
CA TYR A 74 -4.40 -4.95 -9.27
C TYR A 74 -4.37 -3.82 -8.23
N LEU A 75 -5.25 -2.84 -8.42
CA LEU A 75 -5.52 -1.74 -7.50
C LEU A 75 -6.71 -2.12 -6.63
N CYS A 76 -6.44 -2.42 -5.36
CA CYS A 76 -7.45 -2.89 -4.43
C CYS A 76 -7.63 -1.90 -3.27
N ASP A 77 -8.87 -1.58 -2.91
CA ASP A 77 -9.16 -0.73 -1.76
C ASP A 77 -10.61 -0.89 -1.30
N PHE A 78 -10.90 -0.56 -0.04
CA PHE A 78 -12.27 -0.51 0.50
C PHE A 78 -13.07 0.60 -0.17
N ASP A 79 -12.42 1.75 -0.42
CA ASP A 79 -13.01 2.88 -1.11
C ASP A 79 -12.61 2.88 -2.59
N GLY A 80 -13.60 2.89 -3.49
CA GLY A 80 -13.38 2.89 -4.94
C GLY A 80 -13.21 4.26 -5.58
N THR A 81 -13.33 5.35 -4.83
CA THR A 81 -13.52 6.72 -5.35
C THR A 81 -12.48 7.14 -6.41
N ASN A 82 -11.21 6.77 -6.23
CA ASN A 82 -10.11 7.16 -7.12
C ASN A 82 -9.50 5.99 -7.90
N LEU A 83 -9.94 4.74 -7.68
CA LEU A 83 -9.32 3.56 -8.30
C LEU A 83 -9.35 3.62 -9.84
N GLU A 84 -10.49 4.02 -10.42
CA GLU A 84 -10.62 4.16 -11.88
C GLU A 84 -9.79 5.33 -12.44
N ALA A 85 -9.58 6.39 -11.65
CA ALA A 85 -8.69 7.48 -12.05
C ALA A 85 -7.23 7.01 -12.09
N HIS A 86 -6.78 6.29 -11.06
CA HIS A 86 -5.44 5.68 -11.01
C HIS A 86 -5.23 4.66 -12.13
N LYS A 87 -6.25 3.85 -12.44
CA LYS A 87 -6.21 2.91 -13.56
C LYS A 87 -5.96 3.62 -14.89
N ARG A 88 -6.72 4.68 -15.19
CA ARG A 88 -6.56 5.46 -16.43
C ARG A 88 -5.19 6.13 -16.51
N GLU A 89 -4.71 6.67 -15.40
CA GLU A 89 -3.38 7.28 -15.32
C GLU A 89 -2.28 6.25 -15.63
N ILE A 90 -2.27 5.10 -14.96
CA ILE A 90 -1.28 4.04 -15.18
C ILE A 90 -1.36 3.51 -16.62
N ALA A 91 -2.56 3.22 -17.12
CA ALA A 91 -2.74 2.72 -18.49
C ALA A 91 -2.28 3.74 -19.55
N SER A 92 -2.45 5.04 -19.29
CA SER A 92 -1.96 6.10 -20.19
C SER A 92 -0.44 6.23 -20.17
N LEU A 93 0.20 6.05 -19.01
CA LEU A 93 1.65 6.19 -18.86
C LEU A 93 2.40 4.91 -19.28
N PHE A 94 1.77 3.75 -19.11
CA PHE A 94 2.37 2.42 -19.27
C PHE A 94 1.40 1.48 -20.03
N PRO A 95 1.20 1.70 -21.34
CA PRO A 95 0.17 0.99 -22.12
C PRO A 95 0.40 -0.52 -22.27
N GLY A 96 1.57 -1.04 -21.89
CA GLY A 96 1.88 -2.48 -21.86
C GLY A 96 1.48 -3.20 -20.56
N VAL A 97 0.88 -2.48 -19.60
CA VAL A 97 0.51 -3.01 -18.28
C VAL A 97 -1.00 -3.15 -18.18
N ASP A 98 -1.47 -4.36 -17.88
CA ASP A 98 -2.88 -4.57 -17.56
C ASP A 98 -3.19 -4.01 -16.17
N VAL A 99 -4.20 -3.13 -16.05
CA VAL A 99 -4.57 -2.55 -14.76
C VAL A 99 -6.00 -2.91 -14.38
N HIS A 100 -6.14 -3.59 -13.25
CA HIS A 100 -7.42 -4.08 -12.72
C HIS A 100 -7.78 -3.34 -11.45
N VAL A 101 -9.05 -2.95 -11.30
CA VAL A 101 -9.55 -2.39 -10.03
C VAL A 101 -10.41 -3.41 -9.31
N ARG A 102 -10.31 -3.47 -7.98
CA ARG A 102 -11.17 -4.29 -7.13
C ARG A 102 -11.52 -3.51 -5.87
N GLN A 103 -12.80 -3.25 -5.65
CA GLN A 103 -13.26 -2.56 -4.44
C GLN A 103 -13.67 -3.59 -3.38
N PHE A 104 -12.93 -3.71 -2.28
CA PHE A 104 -13.21 -4.60 -1.16
C PHE A 104 -12.43 -4.23 0.12
N ASP A 105 -12.92 -4.62 1.29
CA ASP A 105 -12.16 -4.55 2.55
C ASP A 105 -11.06 -5.61 2.55
N ALA A 106 -9.81 -5.22 2.74
CA ALA A 106 -8.69 -6.16 2.75
C ALA A 106 -8.71 -7.16 3.92
N SER A 107 -9.54 -6.95 4.97
CA SER A 107 -9.81 -7.98 5.99
C SER A 107 -10.94 -8.96 5.60
N ASP A 108 -11.64 -8.76 4.48
CA ASP A 108 -12.63 -9.71 3.99
C ASP A 108 -11.97 -10.88 3.26
N GLU A 109 -11.97 -12.04 3.91
CA GLU A 109 -11.35 -13.27 3.44
C GLU A 109 -11.83 -13.71 2.04
N LYS A 110 -13.14 -13.62 1.79
CA LYS A 110 -13.73 -14.03 0.50
C LYS A 110 -13.24 -13.16 -0.63
N SER A 111 -13.16 -11.84 -0.41
CA SER A 111 -12.71 -10.87 -1.41
C SER A 111 -11.22 -10.98 -1.69
N VAL A 112 -10.38 -11.18 -0.66
CA VAL A 112 -8.95 -11.44 -0.84
C VAL A 112 -8.76 -12.71 -1.68
N LYS A 113 -9.48 -13.79 -1.36
CA LYS A 113 -9.42 -15.01 -2.17
C LYS A 113 -9.84 -14.74 -3.62
N ALA A 114 -10.94 -14.00 -3.82
CA ALA A 114 -11.48 -13.74 -5.16
C ALA A 114 -10.51 -12.95 -6.06
N VAL A 115 -9.78 -11.95 -5.51
CA VAL A 115 -8.77 -11.22 -6.32
C VAL A 115 -7.56 -12.09 -6.66
N VAL A 116 -7.16 -12.98 -5.75
CA VAL A 116 -6.08 -13.95 -6.01
C VAL A 116 -6.52 -14.98 -7.06
N ASP A 117 -7.75 -15.49 -6.97
CA ASP A 117 -8.31 -16.42 -7.95
C ASP A 117 -8.38 -15.78 -9.35
N ASP A 118 -8.82 -14.51 -9.45
CA ASP A 118 -8.86 -13.79 -10.74
C ASP A 118 -7.47 -13.60 -11.36
N ALA A 119 -6.43 -13.35 -10.54
CA ALA A 119 -5.06 -13.30 -11.02
C ALA A 119 -4.59 -14.64 -11.58
N LEU A 120 -4.91 -15.74 -10.90
CA LEU A 120 -4.62 -17.09 -11.39
C LEU A 120 -5.41 -17.45 -12.65
N GLU A 121 -6.68 -17.08 -12.74
CA GLU A 121 -7.53 -17.35 -13.91
C GLU A 121 -7.01 -16.62 -15.16
N ARG A 122 -6.64 -15.35 -15.03
CA ARG A 122 -6.20 -14.53 -16.17
C ARG A 122 -4.78 -14.81 -16.60
N TYR A 123 -3.89 -15.03 -15.64
CA TYR A 123 -2.45 -15.02 -15.89
C TYR A 123 -1.76 -16.34 -15.55
N GLY A 124 -2.47 -17.28 -14.92
CA GLY A 124 -1.89 -18.54 -14.44
C GLY A 124 -0.84 -18.35 -13.34
N ARG A 125 -0.70 -17.15 -12.78
CA ARG A 125 0.37 -16.79 -11.84
C ARG A 125 -0.02 -15.61 -10.93
N LEU A 126 0.65 -15.58 -9.77
CA LEU A 126 0.80 -14.41 -8.91
C LEU A 126 2.26 -14.31 -8.51
N ASP A 127 2.83 -13.11 -8.46
CA ASP A 127 4.26 -12.91 -8.16
C ASP A 127 4.49 -11.99 -6.97
N VAL A 128 3.70 -10.93 -6.83
CA VAL A 128 3.82 -9.98 -5.72
C VAL A 128 2.46 -9.68 -5.11
N PHE A 129 2.38 -9.76 -3.79
CA PHE A 129 1.23 -9.27 -3.02
C PHE A 129 1.75 -8.22 -2.02
N PHE A 130 1.49 -6.94 -2.32
CA PHE A 130 1.74 -5.85 -1.40
C PHE A 130 0.47 -5.54 -0.58
N ALA A 131 0.41 -6.16 0.61
CA ALA A 131 -0.64 -5.94 1.61
C ALA A 131 -0.39 -4.60 2.34
N ASN A 132 -0.81 -3.52 1.69
CA ASN A 132 -0.57 -2.14 2.15
C ASN A 132 -1.76 -1.49 2.84
N ALA A 133 -2.98 -2.02 2.69
CA ALA A 133 -4.15 -1.52 3.40
C ALA A 133 -3.92 -1.43 4.92
N GLY A 134 -4.42 -0.35 5.53
CA GLY A 134 -4.36 -0.18 6.97
C GLY A 134 -5.01 1.11 7.46
N ILE A 135 -5.37 1.12 8.75
CA ILE A 135 -6.00 2.23 9.46
C ILE A 135 -5.24 2.55 10.76
N VAL A 136 -5.34 3.80 11.22
CA VAL A 136 -4.75 4.25 12.50
C VAL A 136 -5.64 3.92 13.70
N GLY A 137 -6.96 3.90 13.47
CA GLY A 137 -7.96 3.86 14.54
C GLY A 137 -8.18 5.22 15.21
N PRO A 138 -9.05 5.29 16.23
CA PRO A 138 -9.34 6.53 16.94
C PRO A 138 -8.13 7.04 17.74
N HIS A 139 -8.05 8.37 17.90
CA HIS A 139 -7.06 9.04 18.73
C HIS A 139 -7.57 9.17 20.17
N GLU A 140 -7.55 8.07 20.91
CA GLU A 140 -8.03 7.98 22.29
C GLU A 140 -6.95 7.43 23.22
N SER A 141 -7.07 7.72 24.52
CA SER A 141 -6.26 7.08 25.56
C SER A 141 -6.53 5.59 25.60
N PHE A 142 -5.54 4.77 25.97
CA PHE A 142 -5.72 3.32 26.08
C PHE A 142 -6.81 2.91 27.08
N ALA A 143 -7.10 3.78 28.07
CA ALA A 143 -8.10 3.54 29.10
C ALA A 143 -9.53 3.81 28.60
N ASP A 144 -9.70 4.69 27.62
CA ASP A 144 -11.00 5.11 27.09
C ASP A 144 -11.36 4.38 25.79
N LEU A 145 -10.35 3.81 25.11
CA LEU A 145 -10.51 3.08 23.86
C LEU A 145 -11.40 1.84 24.04
N SER A 146 -12.43 1.74 23.21
CA SER A 146 -13.30 0.57 23.22
C SER A 146 -12.59 -0.68 22.71
N LYS A 147 -12.97 -1.86 23.23
CA LYS A 147 -12.51 -3.15 22.69
C LYS A 147 -12.86 -3.29 21.20
N ALA A 148 -14.01 -2.77 20.77
CA ALA A 148 -14.45 -2.87 19.39
C ALA A 148 -13.50 -2.12 18.43
N ASP A 149 -13.13 -0.89 18.80
CA ASP A 149 -12.19 -0.08 18.01
C ASP A 149 -10.79 -0.68 18.01
N PHE A 150 -10.34 -1.18 19.17
CA PHE A 150 -9.09 -1.93 19.26
C PHE A 150 -9.09 -3.10 18.26
N MET A 151 -10.12 -3.94 18.31
CA MET A 151 -10.22 -5.11 17.43
C MET A 151 -10.39 -4.75 15.96
N LYS A 152 -11.07 -3.65 15.61
CA LYS A 152 -11.20 -3.22 14.20
C LYS A 152 -9.84 -2.84 13.60
N VAL A 153 -8.96 -2.19 14.36
CA VAL A 153 -7.60 -1.87 13.90
C VAL A 153 -6.80 -3.15 13.67
N LEU A 154 -6.88 -4.13 14.59
CA LEU A 154 -6.20 -5.42 14.42
C LEU A 154 -6.75 -6.20 13.22
N ASP A 155 -8.07 -6.25 13.07
CA ASP A 155 -8.73 -6.92 11.95
C ASP A 155 -8.23 -6.37 10.61
N VAL A 156 -8.27 -5.05 10.42
CA VAL A 156 -7.82 -4.44 9.17
C VAL A 156 -6.32 -4.58 8.98
N ASN A 157 -5.49 -4.23 9.97
CA ASN A 157 -4.04 -4.13 9.77
C ASN A 157 -3.33 -5.49 9.80
N VAL A 158 -3.83 -6.45 10.58
CA VAL A 158 -3.19 -7.76 10.79
C VAL A 158 -3.82 -8.82 9.89
N ALA A 159 -5.15 -8.92 9.87
CA ALA A 159 -5.82 -9.96 9.09
C ALA A 159 -5.57 -9.75 7.59
N SER A 160 -5.53 -8.51 7.09
CA SER A 160 -5.24 -8.26 5.67
C SER A 160 -3.89 -8.82 5.20
N VAL A 161 -2.82 -8.67 6.00
CA VAL A 161 -1.49 -9.21 5.69
C VAL A 161 -1.49 -10.73 5.80
N TRP A 162 -2.13 -11.28 6.84
CA TRP A 162 -2.25 -12.72 7.00
C TRP A 162 -3.05 -13.37 5.85
N LEU A 163 -4.17 -12.78 5.44
CA LEU A 163 -5.00 -13.23 4.32
C LEU A 163 -4.23 -13.15 3.00
N ALA A 164 -3.47 -12.07 2.78
CA ALA A 164 -2.59 -11.95 1.62
C ALA A 164 -1.60 -13.11 1.54
N ALA A 165 -1.02 -13.54 2.67
CA ALA A 165 -0.14 -14.70 2.69
C ALA A 165 -0.90 -16.02 2.53
N LYS A 166 -2.02 -16.19 3.23
CA LYS A 166 -2.87 -17.40 3.21
C LYS A 166 -3.28 -17.79 1.79
N TYR A 167 -3.67 -16.82 0.97
CA TYR A 167 -4.11 -17.06 -0.41
C TYR A 167 -3.01 -16.80 -1.43
N GLY A 168 -2.17 -15.79 -1.19
CA GLY A 168 -1.09 -15.42 -2.10
C GLY A 168 -0.01 -16.49 -2.20
N ALA A 169 0.40 -17.12 -1.09
CA ALA A 169 1.47 -18.12 -1.15
C ALA A 169 1.08 -19.36 -1.98
N PRO A 170 -0.10 -19.99 -1.80
CA PRO A 170 -0.54 -21.07 -2.68
C PRO A 170 -0.64 -20.67 -4.16
N ALA A 171 -1.02 -19.42 -4.45
CA ALA A 171 -1.05 -18.90 -5.82
C ALA A 171 0.36 -18.70 -6.39
N MET A 172 1.30 -18.22 -5.58
CA MET A 172 2.71 -18.05 -5.95
C MET A 172 3.43 -19.39 -6.19
N MET A 173 2.93 -20.50 -5.65
CA MET A 173 3.42 -21.85 -5.94
C MET A 173 3.04 -22.38 -7.33
N LYS A 174 2.05 -21.76 -8.00
CA LYS A 174 1.64 -22.19 -9.34
C LYS A 174 2.75 -21.88 -10.34
N THR A 175 3.05 -22.88 -11.17
CA THR A 175 4.01 -22.77 -12.28
C THR A 175 3.27 -22.82 -13.61
N SER A 176 3.88 -22.23 -14.62
CA SER A 176 3.41 -22.18 -16.00
C SER A 176 4.61 -22.05 -16.95
N ALA A 177 4.38 -22.06 -18.26
CA ALA A 177 5.46 -21.81 -19.24
C ALA A 177 6.16 -20.46 -19.01
N GLU A 178 5.41 -19.45 -18.56
CA GLU A 178 5.92 -18.10 -18.28
C GLU A 178 6.44 -17.95 -16.84
N LYS A 179 6.11 -18.90 -15.95
CA LYS A 179 6.57 -18.98 -14.56
C LYS A 179 7.09 -20.40 -14.25
N PRO A 180 8.29 -20.77 -14.71
CA PRO A 180 8.75 -22.16 -14.66
C PRO A 180 9.06 -22.68 -13.26
N ALA A 181 9.28 -21.78 -12.29
CA ALA A 181 9.58 -22.12 -10.90
C ALA A 181 8.61 -21.44 -9.93
N PRO A 182 8.28 -22.09 -8.79
CA PRO A 182 7.53 -21.44 -7.73
C PRO A 182 8.34 -20.29 -7.14
N GLY A 183 7.62 -19.31 -6.59
CA GLY A 183 8.24 -18.19 -5.90
C GLY A 183 7.37 -16.93 -5.96
N GLY A 184 7.74 -15.95 -5.13
CA GLY A 184 7.02 -14.69 -5.07
C GLY A 184 7.42 -13.86 -3.87
N SER A 185 6.74 -12.72 -3.69
CA SER A 185 7.00 -11.79 -2.61
C SER A 185 5.70 -11.29 -1.97
N ILE A 186 5.55 -11.57 -0.69
CA ILE A 186 4.50 -11.03 0.17
C ILE A 186 5.11 -9.88 0.97
N ILE A 187 4.52 -8.70 0.85
CA ILE A 187 5.03 -7.50 1.49
C ILE A 187 3.91 -6.92 2.36
N GLY A 188 4.12 -6.88 3.67
CA GLY A 188 3.21 -6.23 4.60
C GLY A 188 3.62 -4.79 4.89
N THR A 189 2.66 -3.88 5.01
CA THR A 189 2.94 -2.53 5.52
C THR A 189 2.79 -2.49 7.05
N ALA A 190 3.94 -2.54 7.73
CA ALA A 190 4.07 -2.25 9.15
C ALA A 190 4.23 -0.72 9.36
N SER A 191 5.02 -0.31 10.36
CA SER A 191 5.35 1.09 10.67
C SER A 191 6.51 1.11 11.66
N VAL A 192 7.22 2.23 11.78
CA VAL A 192 8.12 2.47 12.93
C VAL A 192 7.39 2.36 14.27
N ALA A 193 6.07 2.55 14.31
CA ALA A 193 5.23 2.29 15.49
C ALA A 193 5.24 0.81 15.94
N GLY A 194 5.57 -0.11 15.04
CA GLY A 194 5.80 -1.52 15.39
C GLY A 194 7.21 -1.82 15.88
N ILE A 195 8.17 -0.91 15.67
CA ILE A 195 9.59 -1.06 16.07
C ILE A 195 9.86 -0.35 17.40
N ARG A 196 9.28 0.85 17.58
CA ARG A 196 9.43 1.72 18.75
C ARG A 196 8.08 2.36 19.08
N SER A 197 7.88 2.70 20.34
CA SER A 197 6.68 3.40 20.81
C SER A 197 6.63 4.85 20.31
N ASN A 198 5.51 5.53 20.54
CA ASN A 198 5.30 6.97 20.26
C ASN A 198 5.16 7.37 18.78
N ALA A 199 4.84 6.42 17.90
CA ALA A 199 4.56 6.69 16.48
C ALA A 199 3.12 6.30 16.04
N GLY A 200 2.22 6.09 17.00
CA GLY A 200 0.80 5.83 16.75
C GLY A 200 0.04 5.45 18.03
N SER A 201 -1.27 5.23 17.90
CA SER A 201 -2.12 4.75 18.99
C SER A 201 -1.69 3.36 19.48
N THR A 202 -2.14 2.95 20.66
CA THR A 202 -1.91 1.60 21.21
C THR A 202 -2.31 0.47 20.24
N PRO A 203 -3.55 0.43 19.69
CA PRO A 203 -3.95 -0.61 18.76
C PRO A 203 -3.15 -0.56 17.44
N TYR A 204 -2.82 0.65 16.96
CA TYR A 204 -2.00 0.80 15.76
C TYR A 204 -0.61 0.19 15.97
N SER A 205 0.09 0.60 17.02
CA SER A 205 1.44 0.11 17.33
C SER A 205 1.46 -1.41 17.53
N ALA A 206 0.48 -1.96 18.27
CA ALA A 206 0.31 -3.39 18.44
C ALA A 206 0.09 -4.12 17.11
N SER A 207 -0.81 -3.61 16.25
CA SER A 207 -1.07 -4.19 14.95
C SER A 207 0.16 -4.18 14.03
N LYS A 208 0.95 -3.10 14.05
CA LYS A 208 2.15 -2.97 13.21
C LYS A 208 3.31 -3.81 13.72
N ALA A 209 3.41 -4.04 15.04
CA ALA A 209 4.31 -5.05 15.60
C ALA A 209 3.87 -6.48 15.20
N ALA A 210 2.57 -6.76 15.17
CA ALA A 210 2.06 -8.04 14.70
C ALA A 210 2.41 -8.30 13.22
N VAL A 211 2.34 -7.28 12.35
CA VAL A 211 2.77 -7.41 10.94
C VAL A 211 4.27 -7.76 10.83
N ILE A 212 5.13 -7.20 11.67
CA ILE A 212 6.56 -7.56 11.72
C ILE A 212 6.73 -9.04 12.09
N SER A 213 6.02 -9.50 13.12
CA SER A 213 6.04 -10.90 13.54
C SER A 213 5.46 -11.85 12.47
N LEU A 214 4.40 -11.43 11.78
CA LEU A 214 3.84 -12.17 10.64
C LEU A 214 4.88 -12.37 9.54
N ALA A 215 5.63 -11.34 9.16
CA ALA A 215 6.66 -11.46 8.14
C ALA A 215 7.69 -12.55 8.50
N GLN A 216 8.15 -12.57 9.75
CA GLN A 216 9.10 -13.58 10.25
C GLN A 216 8.50 -14.99 10.26
N THR A 217 7.31 -15.15 10.85
CA THR A 217 6.69 -16.46 11.04
C THR A 217 6.19 -17.07 9.72
N ILE A 218 5.67 -16.26 8.80
CA ILE A 218 5.28 -16.70 7.45
C ILE A 218 6.52 -17.11 6.65
N ALA A 219 7.61 -16.34 6.70
CA ALA A 219 8.85 -16.68 6.02
C ALA A 219 9.37 -18.08 6.43
N TYR A 220 9.33 -18.40 7.72
CA TYR A 220 9.73 -19.73 8.23
C TYR A 220 8.77 -20.86 7.83
N GLN A 221 7.48 -20.58 7.64
CA GLN A 221 6.53 -21.58 7.16
C GLN A 221 6.64 -21.84 5.66
N LEU A 222 7.26 -20.93 4.90
CA LEU A 222 7.46 -20.99 3.45
C LEU A 222 8.82 -21.58 3.05
N VAL A 223 9.49 -22.32 3.93
CA VAL A 223 10.77 -22.98 3.65
C VAL A 223 10.69 -23.83 2.37
N GLY A 224 11.68 -23.66 1.49
CA GLY A 224 11.79 -24.40 0.23
C GLY A 224 10.86 -23.95 -0.91
N THR A 225 10.00 -22.94 -0.69
CA THR A 225 9.04 -22.48 -1.71
C THR A 225 9.56 -21.37 -2.62
N ASN A 226 10.68 -20.74 -2.26
CA ASN A 226 11.19 -19.50 -2.89
C ASN A 226 10.20 -18.31 -2.80
N ILE A 227 9.21 -18.39 -1.90
CA ILE A 227 8.31 -17.29 -1.57
C ILE A 227 8.86 -16.55 -0.35
N ARG A 228 8.99 -15.24 -0.46
CA ARG A 228 9.52 -14.38 0.59
C ARG A 228 8.41 -13.59 1.25
N ALA A 229 8.54 -13.32 2.53
CA ALA A 229 7.64 -12.47 3.30
C ALA A 229 8.45 -11.41 4.05
N ASN A 230 8.18 -10.13 3.80
CA ASN A 230 8.87 -9.02 4.45
C ASN A 230 7.87 -7.95 4.90
N ALA A 231 8.28 -7.11 5.85
CA ALA A 231 7.53 -5.95 6.29
C ALA A 231 8.28 -4.66 5.94
N ILE A 232 7.56 -3.65 5.46
CA ILE A 232 8.07 -2.28 5.36
C ILE A 232 7.57 -1.51 6.57
N CYS A 233 8.44 -0.75 7.21
CA CYS A 233 8.16 0.08 8.38
C CYS A 233 8.35 1.56 8.04
N PRO A 234 7.34 2.23 7.44
CA PRO A 234 7.42 3.65 7.14
C PRO A 234 7.53 4.50 8.41
N GLY A 235 8.29 5.59 8.31
CA GLY A 235 8.26 6.71 9.25
C GLY A 235 7.09 7.65 9.01
N LEU A 236 7.27 8.95 9.27
CA LEU A 236 6.27 9.97 8.93
C LEU A 236 6.34 10.33 7.44
N ILE A 237 5.42 9.77 6.66
CA ILE A 237 5.32 9.96 5.21
C ILE A 237 4.13 10.87 4.92
N GLU A 238 4.24 11.85 4.01
CA GLU A 238 3.07 12.62 3.58
C GLU A 238 2.16 11.77 2.68
N THR A 239 1.00 11.38 3.21
CA THR A 239 -0.01 10.54 2.55
C THR A 239 -1.40 11.01 2.95
N GLY A 240 -2.48 10.44 2.38
CA GLY A 240 -3.84 10.75 2.84
C GLY A 240 -4.06 10.48 4.34
N MET A 241 -3.36 9.50 4.92
CA MET A 241 -3.45 9.17 6.35
C MET A 241 -2.86 10.25 7.25
N THR A 242 -1.81 10.93 6.78
CA THR A 242 -1.01 11.88 7.58
C THR A 242 -1.18 13.33 7.12
N ALA A 243 -1.89 13.57 6.01
CA ALA A 243 -2.16 14.90 5.46
C ALA A 243 -2.66 15.89 6.53
N PRO A 244 -3.58 15.53 7.45
CA PRO A 244 -3.99 16.44 8.51
C PRO A 244 -2.82 16.93 9.39
N THR A 245 -1.83 16.07 9.68
CA THR A 245 -0.62 16.47 10.43
C THR A 245 0.21 17.50 9.67
N TYR A 246 0.37 17.32 8.36
CA TYR A 246 1.10 18.25 7.49
C TYR A 246 0.35 19.58 7.33
N GLU A 247 -0.97 19.55 7.14
CA GLU A 247 -1.83 20.73 7.03
C GLU A 247 -1.83 21.56 8.32
N ILE A 248 -1.92 20.91 9.49
CA ILE A 248 -1.80 21.58 10.79
C ILE A 248 -0.41 22.23 10.92
N ALA A 249 0.65 21.54 10.50
CA ALA A 249 2.01 22.10 10.57
C ALA A 249 2.16 23.31 9.63
N ARG A 250 1.60 23.26 8.41
CA ARG A 250 1.59 24.37 7.45
C ARG A 250 0.82 25.58 7.97
N SER A 251 -0.41 25.38 8.44
CA SER A 251 -1.25 26.46 8.97
C SER A 251 -0.63 27.19 10.18
N ARG A 252 0.19 26.48 10.97
CA ARG A 252 0.94 27.06 12.10
C ARG A 252 2.32 27.62 11.72
N GLY A 253 2.73 27.54 10.45
CA GLY A 253 4.08 27.93 10.01
C GLY A 253 5.20 27.06 10.58
N THR A 254 4.88 25.83 11.02
CA THR A 254 5.80 24.88 11.64
C THR A 254 6.13 23.68 10.78
N GLU A 255 5.86 23.71 9.47
CA GLU A 255 6.16 22.60 8.55
C GLU A 255 7.63 22.16 8.61
N LYS A 256 8.57 23.11 8.77
CA LYS A 256 10.00 22.82 8.99
C LYS A 256 10.33 21.97 10.22
N LYS A 257 9.37 21.77 11.13
CA LYS A 257 9.51 20.88 12.30
C LYS A 257 9.14 19.43 11.98
N ILE A 258 8.50 19.16 10.85
CA ILE A 258 8.20 17.80 10.40
C ILE A 258 9.52 17.05 10.16
N GLY A 259 9.66 15.89 10.80
CA GLY A 259 10.89 15.11 10.73
C GLY A 259 12.08 15.74 11.44
N GLN A 260 11.88 16.74 12.31
CA GLN A 260 12.99 17.36 13.07
C GLN A 260 13.78 16.34 13.91
N LEU A 261 13.15 15.24 14.32
CA LEU A 261 13.78 14.15 15.07
C LEU A 261 14.47 13.12 14.16
N ASN A 262 14.14 13.11 12.86
CA ASN A 262 14.75 12.20 11.90
C ASN A 262 16.18 12.68 11.63
N PRO A 263 17.17 11.79 11.57
CA PRO A 263 18.51 12.11 11.06
C PRO A 263 18.49 12.85 9.70
N LEU A 264 17.57 12.50 8.80
CA LEU A 264 17.40 13.21 7.51
C LEU A 264 16.65 14.56 7.60
N ARG A 265 16.16 14.96 8.78
CA ARG A 265 15.52 16.26 9.07
C ARG A 265 14.31 16.63 8.18
N ARG A 266 13.61 15.62 7.66
CA ARG A 266 12.39 15.81 6.85
C ARG A 266 11.42 14.65 6.98
N GLY A 267 10.18 14.90 6.57
CA GLY A 267 9.21 13.85 6.25
C GLY A 267 9.61 13.07 4.99
N GLY A 268 9.09 11.84 4.89
CA GLY A 268 9.25 11.02 3.69
C GLY A 268 8.11 11.22 2.69
N ASN A 269 8.32 10.72 1.48
CA ASN A 269 7.34 10.71 0.39
C ASN A 269 6.89 9.28 0.07
N ALA A 270 5.66 9.12 -0.42
CA ALA A 270 5.12 7.83 -0.82
C ALA A 270 6.02 7.08 -1.83
N ASP A 271 6.67 7.80 -2.75
CA ASP A 271 7.62 7.25 -3.72
C ASP A 271 8.83 6.56 -3.07
N GLU A 272 9.31 7.05 -1.92
CA GLU A 272 10.44 6.44 -1.22
C GLU A 272 10.06 5.07 -0.64
N ILE A 273 8.84 4.96 -0.11
CA ILE A 273 8.30 3.68 0.37
C ILE A 273 8.02 2.74 -0.82
N ALA A 274 7.46 3.28 -1.90
CA ALA A 274 7.14 2.52 -3.10
C ALA A 274 8.38 1.90 -3.76
N ARG A 275 9.53 2.58 -3.72
CA ARG A 275 10.80 2.03 -4.23
C ARG A 275 11.30 0.85 -3.40
N VAL A 276 11.08 0.85 -2.08
CA VAL A 276 11.39 -0.31 -1.23
C VAL A 276 10.41 -1.45 -1.51
N ALA A 277 9.11 -1.15 -1.72
CA ALA A 277 8.14 -2.15 -2.15
C ALA A 277 8.52 -2.78 -3.50
N LEU A 278 8.97 -1.96 -4.46
CA LEU A 278 9.48 -2.43 -5.75
C LEU A 278 10.71 -3.34 -5.58
N PHE A 279 11.70 -2.92 -4.78
CA PHE A 279 12.88 -3.74 -4.48
C PHE A 279 12.48 -5.09 -3.87
N LEU A 280 11.61 -5.07 -2.85
CA LEU A 280 11.11 -6.27 -2.20
C LEU A 280 10.26 -7.15 -3.12
N GLY A 281 9.56 -6.58 -4.11
CA GLY A 281 8.80 -7.34 -5.13
C GLY A 281 9.66 -7.88 -6.28
N SER A 282 10.85 -7.31 -6.48
CA SER A 282 11.80 -7.71 -7.53
C SER A 282 12.70 -8.88 -7.12
N ASP A 283 13.42 -9.43 -8.09
CA ASP A 283 14.39 -10.51 -7.86
C ASP A 283 15.69 -10.03 -7.20
N GLU A 284 15.91 -8.71 -7.14
CA GLU A 284 17.07 -8.13 -6.44
C GLU A 284 17.03 -8.36 -4.92
N SER A 285 15.85 -8.67 -4.38
CA SER A 285 15.67 -9.03 -2.97
C SER A 285 15.56 -10.54 -2.76
N SER A 286 16.06 -11.36 -3.68
CA SER A 286 15.98 -12.83 -3.66
C SER A 286 16.49 -13.47 -2.37
N TYR A 287 17.36 -12.80 -1.61
CA TYR A 287 17.87 -13.26 -0.32
C TYR A 287 17.44 -12.41 0.89
N VAL A 288 16.42 -11.56 0.71
CA VAL A 288 15.81 -10.78 1.78
C VAL A 288 14.47 -11.42 2.16
N ASN A 289 14.42 -12.06 3.34
CA ASN A 289 13.25 -12.78 3.80
C ASN A 289 13.08 -12.66 5.33
N GLY A 290 11.84 -12.48 5.80
CA GLY A 290 11.49 -12.32 7.21
C GLY A 290 11.95 -11.01 7.84
N GLN A 291 12.27 -9.99 7.05
CA GLN A 291 12.87 -8.74 7.55
C GLN A 291 11.85 -7.61 7.70
N ALA A 292 12.09 -6.74 8.68
CA ALA A 292 11.37 -5.48 8.89
C ALA A 292 12.25 -4.30 8.45
N TRP A 293 11.90 -3.68 7.32
CA TRP A 293 12.67 -2.61 6.69
C TRP A 293 12.19 -1.24 7.16
N ALA A 294 12.95 -0.61 8.07
CA ALA A 294 12.72 0.78 8.44
C ALA A 294 12.99 1.71 7.25
N VAL A 295 11.99 2.51 6.87
CA VAL A 295 12.08 3.52 5.81
C VAL A 295 11.56 4.84 6.38
N ASP A 296 12.38 5.47 7.22
CA ASP A 296 11.94 6.49 8.17
C ASP A 296 12.91 7.67 8.32
N GLY A 297 13.90 7.76 7.43
CA GLY A 297 14.94 8.78 7.50
C GLY A 297 15.82 8.68 8.75
N GLY A 298 15.89 7.48 9.36
CA GLY A 298 16.72 7.15 10.52
C GLY A 298 16.05 7.34 11.87
N LEU A 299 14.75 7.66 11.91
CA LEU A 299 14.03 7.96 13.16
C LEU A 299 14.15 6.84 14.21
N SER A 300 14.03 5.57 13.80
CA SER A 300 14.08 4.42 14.69
C SER A 300 15.50 3.90 14.95
N SER A 301 16.54 4.52 14.38
CA SER A 301 17.92 4.01 14.41
C SER A 301 18.66 4.24 15.73
N GLY A 302 18.14 5.10 16.62
CA GLY A 302 18.82 5.46 17.85
C GLY A 302 17.88 5.90 18.97
N HIS A 303 18.46 6.10 20.15
CA HIS A 303 17.80 6.73 21.28
C HIS A 303 17.78 8.25 21.09
N PRO A 304 16.92 8.99 21.84
CA PRO A 304 16.98 10.45 21.86
C PRO A 304 18.41 10.94 22.17
N TYR A 305 18.90 11.89 21.38
CA TYR A 305 20.22 12.49 21.57
C TYR A 305 20.16 14.00 21.32
N VAL A 306 21.14 14.73 21.84
CA VAL A 306 21.29 16.17 21.58
C VAL A 306 22.20 16.36 20.37
N PRO A 307 21.73 16.99 19.28
CA PRO A 307 22.57 17.24 18.10
C PRO A 307 23.86 18.00 18.46
N GLY A 308 24.98 17.58 17.88
CA GLY A 308 26.29 18.23 18.09
C GLY A 308 27.02 17.83 19.37
N LYS A 309 26.47 16.90 20.18
CA LYS A 309 27.20 16.25 21.27
C LYS A 309 27.39 14.77 20.92
N MET A 310 28.62 14.26 21.03
CA MET A 310 28.83 12.80 20.99
C MET A 310 28.09 12.19 22.18
N ALA A 311 27.43 11.06 21.93
CA ALA A 311 26.71 10.29 22.94
C ALA A 311 27.66 9.73 23.99
#